data_AF-V9LJY8-F1
#
_entry.id   AF-V9LJY8-F1
#
_cell.length_a   1.000
_cell.length_b   1.000
_cell.length_c   1.000
_cell.angle_alpha   90.00
_cell.angle_beta   90.00
_cell.angle_gamma   90.00
#
_symmetry.space_group_name_H-M   'P 1'
#
loop_
_entity.id
_entity.type
_entity.pdbx_description
1 polymer ?
#
loop_
_entity_poly.entity_id
_entity_poly.type
_entity_poly.pdbx_seq_one_letter_code
_entity_poly.pdbx_strand_id
1 'polypeptide(L)'
;DATVLLPNSSSTAIPMVALIPANATNESNTSEVVTPRPETSASVSPGKVSQSSSTTLQPADHCAKTTCPPYSKCQNLYLSFTCICPPGLAFSLNDSCLPARIFPGTLHLKNKKFSEAMKQKNSKEFHSLANKIQNLMKNIFADEPNYLKSIVRK
;
A
#
# COMPACT_ATOMS: atom_id res chain seq x y z
N ASP A 1 -32.47 25.98 -21.48
CA ASP A 1 -32.60 27.00 -20.43
C ASP A 1 -32.07 26.39 -19.13
N ALA A 2 -30.90 26.87 -18.67
CA ALA A 2 -30.13 26.25 -17.59
C ALA A 2 -29.98 27.24 -16.44
N THR A 3 -30.55 26.92 -15.28
CA THR A 3 -30.38 27.68 -14.04
C THR A 3 -29.65 26.81 -13.03
N VAL A 4 -28.35 27.07 -12.85
CA VAL A 4 -27.51 26.49 -11.81
C VAL A 4 -27.52 27.45 -10.63
N LEU A 5 -28.10 27.04 -9.50
CA LEU A 5 -28.00 27.78 -8.23
C LEU A 5 -26.76 27.30 -7.47
N LEU A 6 -25.83 28.24 -7.24
CA LEU A 6 -24.62 28.08 -6.43
C LEU A 6 -24.97 27.94 -4.93
N PRO A 7 -24.31 27.07 -4.16
CA PRO A 7 -24.45 27.06 -2.70
C PRO A 7 -23.63 28.17 -2.02
N ASN A 8 -24.30 28.85 -1.09
CA ASN A 8 -23.83 29.92 -0.23
C ASN A 8 -22.72 29.41 0.72
N SER A 9 -21.56 30.07 0.72
CA SER A 9 -20.46 29.80 1.65
C SER A 9 -20.70 30.54 2.96
N SER A 10 -20.75 29.82 4.08
CA SER A 10 -20.70 30.41 5.42
C SER A 10 -19.59 29.73 6.19
N SER A 11 -18.52 30.49 6.37
CA SER A 11 -17.29 30.13 7.08
C SER A 11 -17.49 30.43 8.55
N THR A 12 -17.43 29.40 9.40
CA THR A 12 -17.40 29.58 10.86
C THR A 12 -16.19 28.85 11.39
N ALA A 13 -15.14 29.62 11.69
CA ALA A 13 -13.93 29.14 12.35
C ALA A 13 -14.23 28.86 13.83
N ILE A 14 -13.82 27.69 14.32
CA ILE A 14 -13.89 27.32 15.73
C ILE A 14 -12.45 27.38 16.29
N PRO A 15 -12.18 28.10 17.38
CA PRO A 15 -10.85 28.13 17.97
C PRO A 15 -10.57 26.83 18.75
N MET A 16 -9.41 26.23 18.50
CA MET A 16 -8.88 25.10 19.26
C MET A 16 -8.07 25.64 20.45
N VAL A 17 -8.46 25.29 21.67
CA VAL A 17 -7.65 25.55 22.87
C VAL A 17 -6.80 24.31 23.14
N ALA A 18 -5.48 24.47 23.03
CA ALA A 18 -4.48 23.47 23.36
C ALA A 18 -4.23 23.45 24.87
N LEU A 19 -4.31 22.28 25.50
CA LEU A 19 -3.84 22.03 26.86
C LEU A 19 -2.57 21.18 26.80
N ILE A 20 -1.44 21.80 27.14
CA ILE A 20 -0.14 21.17 27.31
C ILE A 20 0.04 20.87 28.80
N PRO A 21 0.51 19.67 29.17
CA PRO A 21 1.42 19.55 30.31
C PRO A 21 2.83 19.20 29.83
N ALA A 22 3.77 20.06 30.22
CA ALA A 22 5.20 19.82 30.12
C ALA A 22 5.59 18.64 31.01
N ASN A 23 6.40 17.72 30.49
CA ASN A 23 7.27 16.91 31.33
C ASN A 23 8.61 16.74 30.62
N ALA A 24 9.62 17.41 31.16
CA ALA A 24 11.00 17.34 30.74
C ALA A 24 11.71 16.24 31.53
N THR A 25 12.38 15.32 30.84
CA THR A 25 13.51 14.58 31.40
C THR A 25 14.49 14.16 30.30
N ASN A 26 15.77 14.43 30.58
CA ASN A 26 17.02 14.07 29.89
C ASN A 26 17.05 12.60 29.38
N GLU A 27 17.91 12.15 28.46
CA GLU A 27 19.35 12.35 28.36
C GLU A 27 19.85 12.20 26.91
N SER A 28 20.66 13.17 26.49
CA SER A 28 21.60 13.06 25.37
C SER A 28 22.91 12.53 25.94
N ASN A 29 23.36 11.36 25.50
CA ASN A 29 24.71 10.91 25.78
C ASN A 29 25.43 10.58 24.46
N THR A 30 26.21 11.55 24.00
CA THR A 30 27.23 11.44 22.97
C THR A 30 28.55 11.13 23.68
N SER A 31 29.30 10.13 23.22
CA SER A 31 30.72 9.98 23.53
C SER A 31 31.41 9.20 22.43
N GLU A 32 32.68 9.55 22.26
CA GLU A 32 33.43 9.60 21.01
C GLU A 32 34.12 8.29 20.61
N VAL A 33 34.27 8.17 19.28
CA VAL A 33 35.42 7.65 18.52
C VAL A 33 36.66 7.25 19.31
N VAL A 34 37.06 5.97 19.23
CA VAL A 34 38.48 5.54 19.20
C VAL A 34 38.65 4.28 18.34
N THR A 35 39.47 4.39 17.30
CA THR A 35 40.01 3.29 16.47
C THR A 35 41.28 2.72 17.12
N PRO A 36 41.57 1.41 16.99
CA PRO A 36 42.80 1.03 16.29
C PRO A 36 42.68 -0.16 15.31
N ARG A 37 43.63 -0.20 14.37
CA ARG A 37 43.89 -1.12 13.23
C ARG A 37 44.83 -2.28 13.69
N PRO A 38 45.34 -3.12 12.76
CA PRO A 38 44.84 -4.42 12.26
C PRO A 38 45.58 -5.64 12.87
N GLU A 39 45.17 -6.88 12.58
CA GLU A 39 46.11 -7.92 12.08
C GLU A 39 45.44 -9.20 11.54
N THR A 40 46.18 -9.82 10.64
CA THR A 40 45.90 -10.91 9.72
C THR A 40 46.01 -12.30 10.39
N SER A 41 45.14 -13.24 10.03
CA SER A 41 45.55 -14.63 9.75
C SER A 41 44.48 -15.41 9.00
N ALA A 42 44.91 -16.02 7.90
CA ALA A 42 44.15 -16.95 7.08
C ALA A 42 44.05 -18.34 7.74
N SER A 43 42.95 -19.07 7.51
CA SER A 43 43.04 -20.50 7.18
C SER A 43 41.71 -21.18 6.85
N VAL A 44 41.70 -21.77 5.64
CA VAL A 44 41.03 -22.99 5.12
C VAL A 44 39.50 -23.13 5.03
N SER A 45 39.07 -23.37 3.78
CA SER A 45 37.83 -24.03 3.29
C SER A 45 37.78 -25.53 3.69
N PRO A 46 36.78 -26.37 3.34
CA PRO A 46 35.56 -26.16 2.54
C PRO A 46 34.27 -26.81 3.12
N GLY A 47 33.11 -26.26 2.76
CA GLY A 47 31.82 -26.88 3.09
C GLY A 47 30.67 -26.32 2.27
N LYS A 48 30.66 -26.59 0.96
CA LYS A 48 29.53 -26.32 0.08
C LYS A 48 28.38 -27.26 0.44
N VAL A 49 27.60 -26.90 1.45
CA VAL A 49 26.27 -27.48 1.64
C VAL A 49 25.35 -26.66 0.74
N SER A 50 25.06 -27.23 -0.44
CA SER A 50 24.00 -26.74 -1.30
C SER A 50 22.69 -26.99 -0.57
N GLN A 51 22.30 -26.03 0.26
CA GLN A 51 21.03 -26.04 0.97
C GLN A 51 19.95 -25.68 -0.05
N SER A 52 19.49 -26.71 -0.75
CA SER A 52 18.26 -26.72 -1.53
C SER A 52 17.14 -26.22 -0.64
N SER A 53 16.87 -24.92 -0.73
CA SER A 53 15.80 -24.26 0.01
C SER A 53 14.52 -24.58 -0.75
N SER A 54 13.83 -25.65 -0.36
CA SER A 54 12.43 -25.80 -0.71
C SER A 54 11.66 -24.75 0.10
N THR A 55 11.65 -23.51 -0.38
CA THR A 55 10.90 -22.42 0.22
C THR A 55 9.43 -22.70 -0.01
N THR A 56 8.78 -23.25 1.01
CA THR A 56 7.33 -23.23 1.15
C THR A 56 6.91 -21.77 0.98
N LEU A 57 6.08 -21.53 -0.03
CA LEU A 57 5.75 -20.23 -0.59
C LEU A 57 4.80 -19.47 0.36
N GLN A 58 5.27 -19.14 1.57
CA GLN A 58 4.56 -18.22 2.46
C GLN A 58 4.53 -16.83 1.80
N PRO A 59 3.41 -16.10 1.87
CA PRO A 59 3.37 -14.72 1.41
C PRO A 59 4.43 -13.93 2.18
N ALA A 60 5.46 -13.45 1.49
CA ALA A 60 6.45 -12.59 2.11
C ALA A 60 5.75 -11.29 2.57
N ASP A 61 6.18 -10.73 3.71
CA ASP A 61 5.73 -9.40 4.12
C ASP A 61 6.48 -8.35 3.29
N HIS A 62 5.92 -8.02 2.14
CA HIS A 62 6.47 -7.05 1.22
C HIS A 62 6.34 -5.61 1.75
N CYS A 63 5.40 -5.36 2.67
CA CYS A 63 5.23 -4.06 3.30
C CYS A 63 6.30 -3.76 4.35
N ALA A 64 6.93 -4.76 4.97
CA ALA A 64 8.00 -4.54 5.95
C ALA A 64 9.24 -3.83 5.37
N LYS A 65 9.49 -3.98 4.06
CA LYS A 65 10.67 -3.42 3.36
C LYS A 65 10.33 -2.29 2.39
N THR A 66 9.06 -1.89 2.32
CA THR A 66 8.59 -0.92 1.32
C THR A 66 7.97 0.30 1.96
N THR A 67 8.42 1.48 1.54
CA THR A 67 7.81 2.76 1.89
C THR A 67 6.84 3.18 0.79
N CYS A 68 5.55 3.28 1.15
CA CYS A 68 4.54 3.83 0.25
C CYS A 68 4.60 5.38 0.23
N PRO A 69 4.11 6.03 -0.84
CA PRO A 69 4.04 7.48 -0.91
C PRO A 69 3.29 8.09 0.29
N PRO A 70 3.56 9.37 0.63
CA PRO A 70 2.87 10.06 1.71
C PRO A 70 1.35 9.90 1.64
N TYR A 71 0.72 9.80 2.81
CA TYR A 71 -0.74 9.63 2.96
C TYR A 71 -1.32 8.35 2.34
N SER A 72 -0.50 7.34 2.03
CA SER A 72 -0.98 6.03 1.61
C SER A 72 -0.56 4.91 2.57
N LYS A 73 -1.27 3.78 2.53
CA LYS A 73 -1.00 2.61 3.36
C LYS A 73 -0.58 1.42 2.50
N CYS A 74 0.47 0.73 2.92
CA CYS A 74 0.89 -0.50 2.27
C CYS A 74 -0.07 -1.64 2.59
N GLN A 75 -0.39 -2.45 1.59
CA GLN A 75 -1.17 -3.67 1.70
C GLN A 75 -0.44 -4.81 1.00
N ASN A 76 -0.16 -5.89 1.74
CA ASN A 76 0.40 -7.11 1.16
C ASN A 76 -0.61 -7.79 0.22
N LEU A 77 -0.10 -8.26 -0.91
CA LEU A 77 -0.79 -9.05 -1.94
C LEU A 77 -0.13 -10.43 -2.06
N TYR A 78 -0.63 -11.27 -2.97
CA TYR A 78 0.01 -12.55 -3.27
C TYR A 78 1.33 -12.31 -4.00
N LEU A 79 2.45 -12.48 -3.28
CA LEU A 79 3.83 -12.31 -3.77
C LEU A 79 4.21 -10.87 -4.17
N SER A 80 3.43 -9.89 -3.74
CA SER A 80 3.71 -8.47 -3.99
C SER A 80 3.08 -7.58 -2.91
N PHE A 81 3.14 -6.27 -3.10
CA PHE A 81 2.41 -5.29 -2.30
C PHE A 81 1.72 -4.28 -3.21
N THR A 82 0.78 -3.53 -2.65
CA THR A 82 0.26 -2.31 -3.26
C THR A 82 0.14 -1.23 -2.20
N CYS A 83 0.30 0.01 -2.61
CA CYS A 83 -0.08 1.16 -1.79
C CYS A 83 -1.56 1.47 -2.03
N ILE A 84 -2.28 1.87 -0.98
CA ILE A 84 -3.70 2.19 -1.01
C ILE A 84 -3.92 3.58 -0.44
N CYS A 85 -4.62 4.42 -1.20
CA CYS A 85 -5.06 5.73 -0.71
C CYS A 85 -6.25 5.59 0.26
N PRO A 86 -6.39 6.53 1.21
CA PRO A 86 -7.57 6.64 2.06
C PRO A 86 -8.86 6.75 1.25
N PRO A 87 -10.03 6.44 1.86
CA PRO A 87 -11.32 6.63 1.21
C PRO A 87 -11.49 8.05 0.65
N GLY A 88 -12.05 8.16 -0.55
CA GLY A 88 -12.22 9.44 -1.27
C GLY A 88 -11.00 9.89 -2.09
N LEU A 89 -9.86 9.18 -1.99
CA LEU A 89 -8.65 9.48 -2.74
C LEU A 89 -8.25 8.32 -3.67
N ALA A 90 -7.59 8.64 -4.77
CA ALA A 90 -6.98 7.68 -5.68
C ALA A 90 -5.56 8.11 -6.06
N PHE A 91 -4.71 7.14 -6.41
CA PHE A 91 -3.42 7.44 -6.99
C PHE A 91 -3.60 8.07 -8.36
N SER A 92 -3.05 9.27 -8.52
CA SER A 92 -2.85 9.90 -9.82
C SER A 92 -1.66 9.25 -10.54
N LEU A 93 -1.45 9.62 -11.80
CA LEU A 93 -0.30 9.20 -12.61
C LEU A 93 1.05 9.54 -11.95
N ASN A 94 1.09 10.54 -11.07
CA ASN A 94 2.29 10.99 -10.35
C ASN A 94 2.42 10.37 -8.94
N ASP A 95 1.87 9.16 -8.71
CA ASP A 95 1.97 8.40 -7.46
C ASP A 95 1.57 9.14 -6.17
N SER A 96 0.74 10.18 -6.30
CA SER A 96 0.17 10.94 -5.18
C SER A 96 -1.30 10.61 -4.99
N CYS A 97 -1.75 10.50 -3.74
CA CYS A 97 -3.15 10.35 -3.42
C CYS A 97 -3.87 11.69 -3.62
N LEU A 98 -4.70 11.79 -4.65
CA LEU A 98 -5.52 12.96 -4.95
C LEU A 98 -7.00 12.66 -4.76
N PRO A 99 -7.84 13.68 -4.45
CA PRO A 99 -9.28 13.52 -4.45
C PRO A 99 -9.76 12.95 -5.78
N ALA A 100 -10.58 11.89 -5.73
CA ALA A 100 -11.12 11.26 -6.91
C ALA A 100 -12.59 10.94 -6.71
N ARG A 101 -13.37 10.98 -7.80
CA ARG A 101 -14.73 10.47 -7.81
C ARG A 101 -14.68 8.95 -7.77
N ILE A 102 -15.19 8.37 -6.69
CA ILE A 102 -15.24 6.92 -6.51
C ILE A 102 -16.67 6.45 -6.75
N PHE A 103 -16.81 5.47 -7.64
CA PHE A 103 -18.09 4.83 -7.96
C PHE A 103 -18.05 3.39 -7.43
N PRO A 104 -18.60 3.12 -6.24
CA PRO A 104 -18.67 1.76 -5.71
C PRO A 104 -19.69 0.94 -6.51
N GLY A 105 -19.44 -0.36 -6.64
CA GLY A 105 -20.34 -1.28 -7.32
C GLY A 105 -20.08 -2.72 -6.90
N THR A 106 -21.07 -3.58 -7.14
CA THR A 106 -20.99 -5.01 -6.85
C THR A 106 -21.05 -5.80 -8.16
N LEU A 107 -20.04 -6.65 -8.38
CA LEU A 107 -19.97 -7.52 -9.54
C LEU A 107 -20.22 -8.97 -9.10
N HIS A 108 -21.36 -9.53 -9.50
CA HIS A 108 -21.67 -10.95 -9.28
C HIS A 108 -21.21 -11.81 -10.46
N LEU A 109 -20.28 -12.72 -10.22
CA LEU A 109 -19.75 -13.63 -11.24
C LEU A 109 -20.61 -14.90 -11.32
N LYS A 110 -21.48 -15.01 -12.32
CA LYS A 110 -22.37 -16.18 -12.50
C LYS A 110 -21.60 -17.49 -12.74
N ASN A 111 -20.46 -17.41 -13.42
CA ASN A 111 -19.72 -18.59 -13.89
C ASN A 111 -18.50 -18.92 -13.00
N LYS A 112 -18.38 -18.30 -11.82
CA LYS A 112 -17.28 -18.55 -10.89
C LYS A 112 -17.81 -18.69 -9.47
N LYS A 113 -17.58 -19.85 -8.86
CA LYS A 113 -17.88 -20.06 -7.44
C LYS A 113 -16.80 -19.42 -6.57
N PHE A 114 -17.23 -18.79 -5.48
CA PHE A 114 -16.33 -18.29 -4.45
C PHE A 114 -15.66 -19.47 -3.75
N SER A 115 -14.33 -19.44 -3.62
CA SER A 115 -13.57 -20.44 -2.88
C SER A 115 -13.13 -19.89 -1.52
N GLU A 116 -12.91 -20.78 -0.55
CA GLU A 116 -12.44 -20.39 0.79
C GLU A 116 -11.13 -19.60 0.75
N ALA A 117 -10.21 -19.93 -0.17
CA ALA A 117 -8.97 -19.18 -0.37
C ALA A 117 -9.22 -17.71 -0.73
N MET A 118 -10.28 -17.41 -1.48
CA MET A 118 -10.65 -16.03 -1.83
C MET A 118 -11.11 -15.19 -0.63
N LYS A 119 -11.30 -15.79 0.56
CA LYS A 119 -11.47 -15.01 1.79
C LYS A 119 -10.21 -14.21 2.14
N GLN A 120 -9.04 -14.63 1.69
CA GLN A 120 -7.80 -13.94 1.96
C GLN A 120 -7.43 -13.06 0.76
N LYS A 121 -7.28 -11.74 0.98
CA LYS A 121 -6.91 -10.77 -0.07
C LYS A 121 -5.54 -11.04 -0.69
N ASN A 122 -4.64 -11.65 0.08
CA ASN A 122 -3.31 -12.08 -0.34
C ASN A 122 -3.26 -13.53 -0.85
N SER A 123 -4.40 -14.19 -1.07
CA SER A 123 -4.42 -15.50 -1.73
C SER A 123 -4.14 -15.39 -3.22
N LYS A 124 -3.60 -16.46 -3.80
CA LYS A 124 -3.39 -16.57 -5.25
C LYS A 124 -4.70 -16.46 -6.00
N GLU A 125 -5.75 -17.08 -5.49
CA GLU A 125 -7.07 -17.18 -6.11
C GLU A 125 -7.75 -15.81 -6.17
N PHE A 126 -7.73 -15.05 -5.06
CA PHE A 126 -8.25 -13.69 -5.03
C PHE A 126 -7.45 -12.79 -5.97
N HIS A 127 -6.11 -12.80 -5.84
CA HIS A 127 -5.25 -11.92 -6.63
C HIS A 127 -5.37 -12.18 -8.14
N SER A 128 -5.38 -13.46 -8.56
CA SER A 128 -5.55 -13.83 -9.97
C SER A 128 -6.89 -13.37 -10.54
N LEU A 129 -7.98 -13.53 -9.77
CA LEU A 129 -9.30 -13.10 -10.21
C LEU A 129 -9.43 -11.56 -10.23
N ALA A 130 -8.96 -10.89 -9.18
CA ALA A 130 -8.95 -9.43 -9.08
C ALA A 130 -8.21 -8.80 -10.26
N ASN A 131 -7.00 -9.28 -10.58
CA ASN A 131 -6.22 -8.78 -11.71
C ASN A 131 -6.94 -8.99 -13.05
N LYS A 132 -7.60 -10.13 -13.26
CA LYS A 132 -8.39 -10.36 -14.48
C LYS A 132 -9.53 -9.35 -14.61
N ILE A 133 -10.28 -9.10 -13.54
CA ILE A 133 -11.38 -8.13 -13.53
C ILE A 133 -10.84 -6.71 -13.75
N GLN A 134 -9.77 -6.33 -13.05
CA GLN A 134 -9.19 -4.99 -13.17
C GLN A 134 -8.62 -4.72 -14.57
N ASN A 135 -7.98 -5.73 -15.19
CA ASN A 135 -7.50 -5.62 -16.57
C ASN A 135 -8.67 -5.52 -17.56
N LEU A 136 -9.74 -6.28 -17.35
CA LEU A 136 -10.96 -6.16 -18.16
C LEU A 136 -11.55 -4.74 -18.05
N MET A 137 -11.71 -4.21 -16.83
CA MET A 137 -12.22 -2.86 -16.63
C MET A 137 -11.30 -1.80 -17.26
N LYS A 138 -9.97 -1.97 -17.13
CA LYS A 138 -9.00 -1.09 -17.80
C LYS A 138 -9.20 -1.06 -19.31
N ASN A 139 -9.48 -2.21 -19.93
CA ASN A 139 -9.72 -2.28 -21.37
C ASN A 139 -11.09 -1.68 -21.76
N ILE A 140 -12.13 -1.88 -20.95
CA ILE A 140 -13.46 -1.32 -21.20
C ILE A 140 -13.44 0.22 -21.15
N PHE A 141 -12.68 0.79 -20.22
CA PHE A 141 -12.56 2.23 -20.05
C PHE A 141 -11.28 2.80 -20.68
N ALA A 142 -10.70 2.11 -21.67
CA ALA A 142 -9.45 2.53 -22.29
C ALA A 142 -9.56 3.89 -22.99
N ASP A 143 -10.74 4.19 -23.55
CA ASP A 143 -11.02 5.45 -24.26
C ASP A 143 -11.50 6.57 -23.32
N GLU A 144 -11.63 6.29 -22.01
CA GLU A 144 -12.04 7.28 -21.02
C GLU A 144 -10.83 8.03 -20.45
N PRO A 145 -10.57 9.28 -20.84
CA PRO A 145 -9.33 9.99 -20.50
C PRO A 145 -9.17 10.25 -18.99
N ASN A 146 -10.28 10.21 -18.25
CA ASN A 146 -10.31 10.47 -16.80
C ASN A 146 -10.49 9.18 -15.97
N TYR A 147 -10.51 8.01 -16.62
CA TYR A 147 -10.52 6.76 -15.90
C TYR A 147 -9.11 6.46 -15.37
N LEU A 148 -8.98 6.40 -14.04
CA LEU A 148 -7.70 6.09 -13.40
C LEU A 148 -7.48 4.58 -13.29
N LYS A 149 -8.42 3.88 -12.64
CA LYS A 149 -8.39 2.42 -12.41
C LYS A 149 -9.65 1.95 -11.70
N SER A 150 -9.97 0.67 -11.88
CA SER A 150 -10.85 -0.09 -10.98
C SER A 150 -10.01 -0.91 -10.00
N ILE A 151 -10.50 -1.07 -8.78
CA ILE A 151 -9.89 -1.90 -7.74
C ILE A 151 -10.95 -2.87 -7.21
N VAL A 152 -10.66 -4.17 -7.27
CA VAL A 152 -11.52 -5.17 -6.65
C VAL A 152 -11.27 -5.17 -5.14
N ARG A 153 -12.33 -4.96 -4.37
CA ARG A 153 -12.32 -5.03 -2.91
C ARG A 153 -13.03 -6.32 -2.48
N LYS A 154 -12.49 -6.97 -1.45
CA LYS A 154 -13.25 -7.89 -0.59
C LYS A 154 -13.80 -7.10 0.58
#